data_AF-A0AAW0BEX5-F1
#
_entry.id   AF-A0AAW0BEX5-F1
#
_cell.length_a   1.000
_cell.length_b   1.000
_cell.length_c   1.000
_cell.angle_alpha   90.00
_cell.angle_beta   90.00
_cell.angle_gamma   90.00
#
_symmetry.space_group_name_H-M   'P 1'
#
loop_
_entity.id
_entity.type
_entity.pdbx_description
1 polymer ?
#
loop_
_entity_poly.entity_id
_entity_poly.type
_entity_poly.pdbx_seq_one_letter_code
_entity_poly.pdbx_strand_id
1 'polypeptide(L)'
;MHPIPRLPFFADMFSLPQPIPQKTPKDEKSDSVEASSSLSSDQVIPVGENSLVLDRVLRYIYPSCEPQPWFDVADIVPVLRIMLKYQMEQSTPFKRIIESLLSRPLELDESGTSAQTPIVTMGVIGVFYLFKDSLNREWLERAAKLALRIPLKTLTGPLQCSQLEYLSARAYLDLLEYHKKCSEAIRSRSLPTWSEASDLVYECTTGAATNGSRVPASAMLNSDEPRNCLDYLRGWYKELPYTCVEWSSMAVLVSQGYCQGCSVCGQTPCPNRFRAVFRLIKDEVEAAVLTVPVPL
;
A
#
# COMPACT_ATOMS: atom_id res chain seq x y z
N MET A 1 7.52 -23.41 -20.81
CA MET A 1 6.81 -22.27 -21.42
C MET A 1 5.66 -21.91 -20.51
N HIS A 2 5.78 -20.81 -19.76
CA HIS A 2 4.65 -20.31 -18.97
C HIS A 2 3.58 -19.75 -19.92
N PRO A 3 2.28 -20.00 -19.68
CA PRO A 3 1.23 -19.40 -20.47
C PRO A 3 1.30 -17.88 -20.29
N ILE A 4 1.44 -17.16 -21.41
CA ILE A 4 1.28 -15.70 -21.45
C ILE A 4 -0.12 -15.40 -20.91
N PRO A 5 -0.29 -14.46 -19.97
CA PRO A 5 -1.61 -14.08 -19.49
C PRO A 5 -2.42 -13.61 -20.70
N ARG A 6 -3.44 -14.39 -21.11
CA ARG A 6 -4.40 -13.93 -22.11
C ARG A 6 -5.25 -12.87 -21.45
N LEU A 7 -5.05 -11.62 -21.84
CA LEU A 7 -5.93 -10.53 -21.45
C LEU A 7 -7.27 -10.74 -22.17
N PRO A 8 -8.39 -10.92 -21.44
CA PRO A 8 -9.69 -11.23 -22.04
C PRO A 8 -10.08 -10.20 -23.10
N PHE A 9 -9.87 -8.91 -22.81
CA PHE A 9 -10.12 -7.83 -23.75
C PHE A 9 -9.37 -8.00 -25.09
N PHE A 10 -8.09 -8.35 -25.04
CA PHE A 10 -7.30 -8.52 -26.25
C PHE A 10 -7.73 -9.78 -27.00
N ALA A 11 -8.11 -10.85 -26.30
CA ALA A 11 -8.67 -12.04 -26.94
C ALA A 11 -9.94 -11.70 -27.74
N ASP A 12 -10.82 -10.86 -27.19
CA ASP A 12 -12.01 -10.38 -27.88
C ASP A 12 -11.64 -9.50 -29.08
N MET A 13 -10.71 -8.54 -28.92
CA MET A 13 -10.26 -7.68 -30.01
C MET A 13 -9.65 -8.47 -31.18
N PHE A 14 -8.86 -9.51 -30.90
CA PHE A 14 -8.29 -10.39 -31.92
C PHE A 14 -9.29 -11.38 -32.51
N SER A 15 -10.46 -11.57 -31.88
CA SER A 15 -11.54 -12.41 -32.40
C SER A 15 -12.45 -11.70 -33.42
N LEU A 16 -12.36 -10.37 -33.51
CA LEU A 16 -13.16 -9.58 -34.44
C LEU A 16 -12.76 -9.86 -35.91
N PRO A 17 -13.73 -9.96 -36.84
CA PRO A 17 -13.44 -10.05 -38.27
C PRO A 17 -12.68 -8.81 -38.71
N GLN A 18 -11.43 -8.99 -39.13
CA GLN A 18 -10.59 -7.87 -39.52
C GLN A 18 -10.90 -7.43 -40.95
N PRO A 19 -10.87 -6.11 -41.23
CA PRO A 19 -11.10 -5.61 -42.58
C PRO A 19 -10.07 -6.22 -43.53
N ILE A 20 -10.56 -6.88 -44.57
CA ILE A 20 -9.73 -7.47 -45.63
C ILE A 20 -8.91 -6.31 -46.23
N PRO A 21 -7.57 -6.41 -46.33
CA PRO A 21 -6.76 -5.37 -46.92
C PRO A 21 -7.29 -5.06 -48.32
N GLN A 22 -7.80 -3.83 -48.50
CA GLN A 22 -8.22 -3.37 -49.81
C GLN A 22 -6.98 -3.34 -50.70
N LYS A 23 -6.89 -4.28 -51.63
CA LYS A 23 -5.98 -4.17 -52.78
C LYS A 23 -6.22 -2.80 -53.39
N THR A 24 -5.22 -1.93 -53.30
CA THR A 24 -5.18 -0.72 -54.10
C THR A 24 -5.29 -1.12 -55.57
N PRO A 25 -6.12 -0.46 -56.39
CA PRO A 25 -6.20 -0.76 -57.81
C PRO A 25 -4.92 -0.24 -58.46
N LYS A 26 -3.94 -1.12 -58.66
CA LYS A 26 -2.90 -0.93 -59.66
C LYS A 26 -2.84 -2.17 -60.54
N ASP A 27 -3.43 -1.96 -61.71
CA ASP A 27 -3.21 -2.57 -63.02
C ASP A 27 -3.30 -4.10 -63.18
N GLU A 28 -4.08 -4.44 -64.21
CA GLU A 28 -4.47 -5.76 -64.66
C GLU A 28 -3.29 -6.62 -65.13
N LYS A 29 -3.28 -7.88 -64.67
CA LYS A 29 -3.01 -9.16 -65.38
C LYS A 29 -2.11 -10.10 -64.59
N SER A 30 -2.71 -11.16 -64.04
CA SER A 30 -2.50 -12.52 -64.55
C SER A 30 -3.38 -13.51 -63.77
N ASP A 31 -4.05 -14.37 -64.52
CA ASP A 31 -4.69 -15.60 -64.03
C ASP A 31 -3.73 -16.45 -63.21
N SER A 32 -4.17 -16.88 -62.02
CA SER A 32 -4.18 -18.28 -61.59
C SER A 32 -4.66 -18.40 -60.14
N VAL A 33 -5.51 -19.40 -59.94
CA VAL A 33 -6.07 -19.85 -58.67
C VAL A 33 -4.97 -20.50 -57.84
N GLU A 34 -4.68 -19.97 -56.65
CA GLU A 34 -4.21 -20.75 -55.51
C GLU A 34 -4.74 -20.15 -54.20
N ALA A 35 -5.72 -20.84 -53.64
CA ALA A 35 -6.22 -20.62 -52.29
C ALA A 35 -5.24 -21.23 -51.30
N SER A 36 -4.27 -20.45 -50.83
CA SER A 36 -3.61 -20.58 -49.51
C SER A 36 -2.45 -19.60 -49.41
N SER A 37 -2.17 -19.13 -48.18
CA SER A 37 -1.15 -18.12 -47.82
C SER A 37 -1.55 -16.68 -48.20
N SER A 38 -1.80 -15.78 -47.25
CA SER A 38 -0.83 -15.35 -46.26
C SER A 38 -1.58 -14.70 -45.09
N LEU A 39 -1.50 -15.32 -43.90
CA LEU A 39 -1.59 -14.58 -42.65
C LEU A 39 -0.39 -13.63 -42.66
N SER A 40 -0.57 -12.44 -43.24
CA SER A 40 0.47 -11.42 -43.27
C SER A 40 0.85 -11.13 -41.82
N SER A 41 2.14 -11.29 -41.51
CA SER A 41 2.78 -10.90 -40.25
C SER A 41 2.65 -9.41 -39.91
N ASP A 42 2.03 -8.61 -40.79
CA ASP A 42 1.93 -7.15 -40.72
C ASP A 42 0.51 -6.67 -40.36
N GLN A 43 -0.24 -7.47 -39.62
CA GLN A 43 -1.56 -7.08 -39.13
C GLN A 43 -1.42 -6.05 -37.99
N VAL A 44 -1.42 -4.76 -38.35
CA VAL A 44 -1.32 -3.65 -37.40
C VAL A 44 -2.72 -3.22 -36.95
N ILE A 45 -3.02 -3.42 -35.66
CA ILE A 45 -4.25 -2.89 -35.03
C ILE A 45 -3.93 -1.49 -34.50
N PRO A 46 -4.55 -0.42 -35.02
CA PRO A 46 -4.36 0.91 -34.50
C PRO A 46 -4.99 1.02 -33.10
N VAL A 47 -4.22 1.57 -32.16
CA VAL A 47 -4.63 1.83 -30.78
C VAL A 47 -4.52 3.32 -30.50
N GLY A 48 -5.49 3.89 -29.77
CA GLY A 48 -5.55 5.34 -29.49
C GLY A 48 -4.71 5.77 -28.28
N GLU A 49 -4.15 4.80 -27.56
CA GLU A 49 -3.38 4.99 -26.35
C GLU A 49 -1.99 5.57 -26.64
N ASN A 50 -1.46 6.33 -25.69
CA ASN A 50 -0.08 6.77 -25.74
C ASN A 50 0.85 5.56 -25.72
N SER A 51 1.76 5.48 -26.70
CA SER A 51 2.67 4.35 -26.88
C SER A 51 3.57 4.08 -25.68
N LEU A 52 4.00 5.13 -24.96
CA LEU A 52 4.83 4.99 -23.75
C LEU A 52 4.05 4.39 -22.58
N VAL A 53 2.79 4.76 -22.42
CA VAL A 53 1.94 4.21 -21.35
C VAL A 53 1.59 2.76 -21.66
N LEU A 54 1.26 2.47 -22.93
CA LEU A 54 0.98 1.10 -23.37
C LEU A 54 2.23 0.21 -23.23
N ASP A 55 3.42 0.68 -23.63
CA ASP A 55 4.68 -0.04 -23.41
C ASP A 55 4.87 -0.39 -21.92
N ARG A 56 4.67 0.56 -21.01
CA ARG A 56 4.74 0.29 -19.57
C ARG A 56 3.77 -0.80 -19.13
N VAL A 57 2.50 -0.70 -19.52
CA VAL A 57 1.47 -1.71 -19.19
C VAL A 57 1.88 -3.08 -19.71
N LEU A 58 2.33 -3.17 -20.96
CA LEU A 58 2.79 -4.42 -21.56
C LEU A 58 3.98 -5.02 -20.80
N ARG A 59 4.96 -4.20 -20.39
CA ARG A 59 6.09 -4.69 -19.56
C ARG A 59 5.64 -5.26 -18.22
N TYR A 60 4.56 -4.74 -17.62
CA TYR A 60 3.99 -5.34 -16.41
C TYR A 60 3.35 -6.71 -16.65
N ILE A 61 2.85 -6.97 -17.86
CA ILE A 61 2.14 -8.21 -18.22
C ILE A 61 3.10 -9.30 -18.69
N TYR A 62 4.17 -8.93 -19.38
CA TYR A 62 5.11 -9.87 -19.98
C TYR A 62 6.25 -10.25 -19.01
N PRO A 63 6.38 -11.53 -18.61
CA PRO A 63 7.36 -11.96 -17.61
C PRO A 63 8.83 -11.68 -17.98
N SER A 64 9.12 -11.54 -19.27
CA SER A 64 10.47 -11.31 -19.79
C SER A 64 10.87 -9.83 -19.80
N CYS A 65 9.96 -8.92 -19.44
CA CYS A 65 10.20 -7.50 -19.44
C CYS A 65 10.18 -6.98 -18.00
N GLU A 66 11.27 -6.35 -17.58
CA GLU A 66 11.27 -5.65 -16.29
C GLU A 66 10.49 -4.32 -16.44
N PRO A 67 9.43 -4.11 -15.65
CA PRO A 67 8.72 -2.84 -15.67
C PRO A 67 9.64 -1.74 -15.15
N GLN A 68 9.58 -0.57 -15.79
CA GLN A 68 10.37 0.58 -15.33
C GLN A 68 9.92 1.01 -13.92
N PRO A 69 10.87 1.37 -13.05
CA PRO A 69 10.51 2.01 -11.79
C PRO A 69 9.83 3.34 -12.08
N TRP A 70 8.82 3.65 -11.28
CA TRP A 70 8.13 4.93 -11.28
C TRP A 70 8.59 5.67 -10.03
N PHE A 71 8.77 6.99 -10.11
CA PHE A 71 9.30 7.80 -9.00
C PHE A 71 8.22 8.70 -8.42
N ASP A 72 7.32 9.22 -9.26
CA ASP A 72 6.16 10.01 -8.84
C ASP A 72 4.90 9.14 -8.85
N VAL A 73 4.00 9.38 -7.88
CA VAL A 73 2.65 8.82 -7.85
C VAL A 73 1.85 9.28 -9.07
N ALA A 74 2.12 10.45 -9.64
CA ALA A 74 1.45 10.92 -10.86
C ALA A 74 1.73 10.02 -12.08
N ASP A 75 2.92 9.41 -12.16
CA ASP A 75 3.33 8.58 -13.31
C ASP A 75 2.49 7.31 -13.47
N ILE A 76 1.87 6.84 -12.39
CA ILE A 76 1.10 5.59 -12.38
C ILE A 76 -0.35 5.80 -12.83
N VAL A 77 -0.87 7.03 -12.79
CA VAL A 77 -2.28 7.33 -13.11
C VAL A 77 -2.64 6.92 -14.54
N PRO A 78 -1.84 7.25 -15.58
CA PRO A 78 -2.12 6.80 -16.94
C PRO A 78 -2.06 5.27 -17.07
N VAL A 79 -1.13 4.62 -16.35
CA VAL A 79 -0.97 3.16 -16.36
C VAL A 79 -2.21 2.48 -15.78
N LEU A 80 -2.66 2.89 -14.59
CA LEU A 80 -3.87 2.37 -13.96
C LEU A 80 -5.11 2.59 -14.84
N ARG A 81 -5.23 3.77 -15.46
CA ARG A 81 -6.34 4.08 -16.38
C ARG A 81 -6.41 3.10 -17.55
N ILE A 82 -5.26 2.79 -18.17
CA ILE A 82 -5.20 1.81 -19.26
C ILE A 82 -5.50 0.40 -18.76
N MET A 83 -4.95 0.01 -17.62
CA MET A 83 -5.21 -1.31 -17.04
C MET A 83 -6.70 -1.52 -16.71
N LEU A 84 -7.36 -0.51 -16.16
CA LEU A 84 -8.81 -0.55 -15.92
C LEU A 84 -9.62 -0.55 -17.22
N LYS A 85 -9.21 0.25 -18.23
CA LYS A 85 -9.84 0.23 -19.57
C LYS A 85 -9.82 -1.16 -20.19
N TYR A 86 -8.74 -1.91 -20.00
CA TYR A 86 -8.57 -3.27 -20.49
C TYR A 86 -9.00 -4.36 -19.50
N GLN A 87 -9.78 -4.00 -18.47
CA GLN A 87 -10.37 -4.94 -17.49
C GLN A 87 -9.32 -5.82 -16.79
N MET A 88 -8.21 -5.21 -16.39
CA MET A 88 -7.07 -5.89 -15.81
C MET A 88 -7.07 -5.91 -14.28
N GLU A 89 -8.13 -5.45 -13.62
CA GLU A 89 -8.22 -5.31 -12.16
C GLU A 89 -8.00 -6.62 -11.40
N GLN A 90 -8.30 -7.77 -12.03
CA GLN A 90 -8.07 -9.09 -11.44
C GLN A 90 -6.67 -9.66 -11.72
N SER A 91 -5.90 -9.01 -12.60
CA SER A 91 -4.59 -9.50 -13.00
C SER A 91 -3.55 -9.35 -11.89
N THR A 92 -2.61 -10.30 -11.81
CA THR A 92 -1.49 -10.24 -10.86
C THR A 92 -0.67 -8.96 -10.98
N PRO A 93 -0.35 -8.44 -12.18
CA PRO A 93 0.38 -7.17 -12.31
C PRO A 93 -0.38 -5.98 -11.71
N PHE A 94 -1.71 -5.92 -11.90
CA PHE A 94 -2.52 -4.85 -11.31
C PHE A 94 -2.46 -4.88 -9.78
N LYS A 95 -2.66 -6.06 -9.19
CA LYS A 95 -2.59 -6.24 -7.73
C LYS A 95 -1.22 -5.83 -7.17
N ARG A 96 -0.13 -6.20 -7.84
CA ARG A 96 1.23 -5.78 -7.44
C ARG A 96 1.43 -4.27 -7.46
N ILE A 97 0.90 -3.57 -8.47
CA ILE A 97 0.97 -2.10 -8.54
C ILE A 97 0.18 -1.48 -7.38
N ILE A 98 -1.03 -1.97 -7.13
CA ILE A 98 -1.88 -1.50 -6.02
C ILE A 98 -1.20 -1.74 -4.66
N GLU A 99 -0.62 -2.92 -4.45
CA GLU A 99 0.13 -3.25 -3.24
C GLU A 99 1.36 -2.36 -3.07
N SER A 100 2.12 -2.12 -4.14
CA SER A 100 3.27 -1.22 -4.15
C SER A 100 2.88 0.24 -3.84
N LEU A 101 1.74 0.71 -4.35
CA LEU A 101 1.19 2.03 -4.02
C LEU A 101 0.85 2.15 -2.53
N LEU A 102 0.20 1.13 -1.97
CA LEU A 102 -0.17 1.11 -0.55
C LEU A 102 1.04 0.93 0.37
N SER A 103 2.12 0.32 -0.11
CA SER A 103 3.36 0.15 0.64
C SER A 103 4.29 1.35 0.56
N ARG A 104 4.18 2.22 -0.44
CA ARG A 104 5.07 3.39 -0.57
C ARG A 104 5.16 4.27 0.66
N PRO A 105 4.04 4.63 1.33
CA PRO A 105 4.09 5.39 2.57
C PRO A 105 4.81 4.68 3.74
N LEU A 106 5.21 3.41 3.56
CA LEU A 106 5.90 2.57 4.55
C LEU A 106 7.43 2.54 4.37
N GLU A 107 7.93 3.02 3.23
CA GLU A 107 9.34 2.87 2.90
C GLU A 107 10.17 3.85 3.76
N LEU A 108 10.87 3.29 4.75
CA LEU A 108 11.76 4.04 5.61
C LEU A 108 12.96 4.53 4.81
N ASP A 109 13.26 5.81 4.90
CA ASP A 109 14.55 6.32 4.46
C ASP A 109 15.67 5.73 5.35
N GLU A 110 16.84 5.49 4.76
CA GLU A 110 18.01 4.86 5.43
C GLU A 110 18.46 5.64 6.68
N SER A 111 18.03 6.90 6.79
CA SER A 111 18.27 7.80 7.92
C SER A 111 17.47 7.46 9.19
N GLY A 112 16.49 6.55 9.15
CA GLY A 112 15.67 6.17 10.31
C GLY A 112 14.71 7.27 10.80
N THR A 113 14.76 8.45 10.18
CA THR A 113 13.78 9.52 10.30
C THR A 113 12.70 9.31 9.24
N SER A 114 11.45 9.05 9.64
CA SER A 114 10.31 8.90 8.73
C SER A 114 9.94 10.26 8.09
N ALA A 115 10.79 10.76 7.21
CA ALA A 115 10.64 12.04 6.52
C ALA A 115 9.99 11.90 5.13
N GLN A 116 9.53 10.71 4.75
CA GLN A 116 8.67 10.59 3.58
C GLN A 116 7.26 11.11 3.89
N THR A 117 6.83 12.00 3.00
CA THR A 117 6.15 13.23 3.34
C THR A 117 4.63 13.01 3.39
N PRO A 118 3.87 13.70 4.26
CA PRO A 118 2.40 13.82 4.16
C PRO A 118 1.88 13.97 2.71
N ILE A 119 2.67 14.62 1.85
CA ILE A 119 2.44 14.78 0.41
C ILE A 119 2.34 13.44 -0.33
N VAL A 120 3.29 12.51 -0.16
CA VAL A 120 3.28 11.21 -0.86
C VAL A 120 2.07 10.38 -0.42
N THR A 121 1.80 10.36 0.88
CA THR A 121 0.65 9.64 1.45
C THR A 121 -0.66 10.21 0.92
N MET A 122 -0.81 11.55 0.89
CA MET A 122 -1.97 12.19 0.27
C MET A 122 -2.06 11.92 -1.23
N GLY A 123 -0.94 11.87 -1.93
CA GLY A 123 -0.92 11.55 -3.36
C GLY A 123 -1.40 10.14 -3.64
N VAL A 124 -0.97 9.16 -2.85
CA VAL A 124 -1.47 7.78 -2.94
C VAL A 124 -2.97 7.76 -2.70
N ILE A 125 -3.45 8.37 -1.61
CA ILE A 125 -4.90 8.46 -1.31
C ILE A 125 -5.65 9.09 -2.49
N GLY A 126 -5.12 10.18 -3.05
CA GLY A 126 -5.71 10.84 -4.22
C GLY A 126 -5.87 9.92 -5.42
N VAL A 127 -4.85 9.12 -5.73
CA VAL A 127 -4.95 8.12 -6.81
C VAL A 127 -6.03 7.07 -6.53
N PHE A 128 -6.15 6.57 -5.31
CA PHE A 128 -7.22 5.62 -4.97
C PHE A 128 -8.61 6.24 -5.11
N TYR A 129 -8.79 7.48 -4.66
CA TYR A 129 -10.07 8.18 -4.77
C TYR A 129 -10.40 8.60 -6.20
N LEU A 130 -9.40 8.84 -7.05
CA LEU A 130 -9.58 9.07 -8.49
C LEU A 130 -10.26 7.88 -9.18
N PHE A 131 -9.95 6.67 -8.74
CA PHE A 131 -10.44 5.42 -9.32
C PHE A 131 -11.46 4.70 -8.42
N LYS A 132 -12.09 5.43 -7.48
CA LYS A 132 -12.96 4.81 -6.45
C LYS A 132 -14.08 3.94 -7.02
N ASP A 133 -14.66 4.32 -8.16
CA ASP A 133 -15.79 3.60 -8.75
C ASP A 133 -15.34 2.32 -9.49
N SER A 134 -14.04 2.17 -9.74
CA SER A 134 -13.44 1.03 -10.45
C SER A 134 -12.65 0.10 -9.53
N LEU A 135 -12.33 0.54 -8.32
CA LEU A 135 -11.54 -0.23 -7.35
C LEU A 135 -12.45 -0.98 -6.37
N ASN A 136 -11.99 -2.14 -5.92
CA ASN A 136 -12.67 -2.87 -4.85
C ASN A 136 -12.65 -2.06 -3.54
N ARG A 137 -13.74 -2.16 -2.78
CA ARG A 137 -13.93 -1.58 -1.46
C ARG A 137 -12.73 -1.81 -0.53
N GLU A 138 -12.19 -3.02 -0.50
CA GLU A 138 -11.04 -3.37 0.36
C GLU A 138 -9.83 -2.46 0.10
N TRP A 139 -9.55 -2.15 -1.18
CA TRP A 139 -8.43 -1.28 -1.55
C TRP A 139 -8.65 0.15 -1.09
N LEU A 140 -9.88 0.64 -1.21
CA LEU A 140 -10.25 1.97 -0.75
C LEU A 140 -10.21 2.09 0.78
N GLU A 141 -10.63 1.05 1.50
CA GLU A 141 -10.51 0.99 2.96
C GLU A 141 -9.06 1.03 3.41
N ARG A 142 -8.17 0.28 2.74
CA ARG A 142 -6.74 0.30 3.01
C ARG A 142 -6.13 1.67 2.71
N ALA A 143 -6.53 2.31 1.61
CA ALA A 143 -6.07 3.64 1.23
C ALA A 143 -6.55 4.72 2.23
N ALA A 144 -7.82 4.70 2.62
CA ALA A 144 -8.36 5.65 3.60
C ALA A 144 -7.67 5.52 4.96
N LYS A 145 -7.29 4.31 5.37
CA LYS A 145 -6.49 4.08 6.60
C LYS A 145 -5.11 4.72 6.52
N LEU A 146 -4.55 4.99 5.33
CA LEU A 146 -3.29 5.75 5.21
C LEU A 146 -3.44 7.21 5.67
N ALA A 147 -4.65 7.78 5.61
CA ALA A 147 -4.90 9.13 6.13
C ALA A 147 -4.60 9.22 7.63
N LEU A 148 -4.81 8.11 8.35
CA LEU A 148 -4.46 7.94 9.76
C LEU A 148 -2.94 7.80 9.97
N ARG A 149 -2.09 8.12 9.00
CA ARG A 149 -0.63 8.22 9.22
C ARG A 149 -0.15 9.67 9.19
N ILE A 150 -1.02 10.59 8.79
CA ILE A 150 -0.71 11.99 8.69
C ILE A 150 -1.35 12.67 9.90
N PRO A 151 -0.59 13.38 10.75
CA PRO A 151 -1.18 14.10 11.86
C PRO A 151 -2.30 15.04 11.39
N LEU A 152 -3.42 15.04 12.10
CA LEU A 152 -4.60 15.85 11.72
C LEU A 152 -4.25 17.34 11.53
N LYS A 153 -3.36 17.88 12.37
CA LYS A 153 -2.89 19.28 12.24
C LYS A 153 -2.22 19.53 10.90
N THR A 154 -1.45 18.56 10.40
CA THR A 154 -0.81 18.59 9.09
C THR A 154 -1.83 18.49 7.96
N LEU A 155 -2.84 17.63 8.13
CA LEU A 155 -3.95 17.55 7.17
C LEU A 155 -4.71 18.87 7.08
N THR A 156 -5.04 19.51 8.20
CA THR A 156 -5.74 20.81 8.22
C THR A 156 -4.89 22.01 7.80
N GLY A 157 -3.57 21.81 7.67
CA GLY A 157 -2.63 22.84 7.27
C GLY A 157 -2.52 22.99 5.75
N PRO A 158 -1.72 23.96 5.26
CA PRO A 158 -1.44 24.10 3.84
C PRO A 158 -0.60 22.92 3.35
N LEU A 159 -1.21 22.05 2.53
CA LEU A 159 -0.53 20.96 1.83
C LEU A 159 -0.37 21.35 0.35
N GLN A 160 0.87 21.54 -0.10
CA GLN A 160 1.17 21.70 -1.52
C GLN A 160 1.36 20.34 -2.16
N CYS A 161 0.26 19.75 -2.65
CA CYS A 161 0.24 18.45 -3.31
C CYS A 161 -0.73 18.52 -4.50
N SER A 162 -0.20 18.42 -5.72
CA SER A 162 -1.02 18.47 -6.94
C SER A 162 -2.00 17.29 -7.02
N GLN A 163 -1.62 16.15 -6.45
CA GLN A 163 -2.47 14.96 -6.39
C GLN A 163 -3.68 15.13 -5.45
N LEU A 164 -3.77 16.21 -4.65
CA LEU A 164 -5.02 16.56 -3.96
C LEU A 164 -6.15 16.91 -4.93
N GLU A 165 -5.83 17.37 -6.14
CA GLU A 165 -6.82 17.65 -7.20
C GLU A 165 -7.59 16.38 -7.61
N TYR A 166 -7.04 15.20 -7.31
CA TYR A 166 -7.72 13.93 -7.56
C TYR A 166 -8.85 13.64 -6.56
N LEU A 167 -8.87 14.32 -5.41
CA LEU A 167 -9.96 14.20 -4.45
C LEU A 167 -10.97 15.32 -4.65
N SER A 168 -12.26 14.95 -4.62
CA SER A 168 -13.30 15.96 -4.41
C SER A 168 -13.16 16.59 -3.02
N ALA A 169 -13.53 17.87 -2.90
CA ALA A 169 -13.56 18.56 -1.60
C ALA A 169 -14.42 17.79 -0.58
N ARG A 170 -15.50 17.16 -1.02
CA ARG A 170 -16.36 16.33 -0.17
C ARG A 170 -15.62 15.11 0.37
N ALA A 171 -14.98 14.34 -0.50
CA ALA A 171 -14.20 13.16 -0.10
C ALA A 171 -13.07 13.53 0.88
N TYR A 172 -12.42 14.66 0.65
CA TYR A 172 -11.40 15.17 1.56
C TYR A 172 -11.99 15.52 2.94
N LEU A 173 -13.13 16.21 3.01
CA LEU A 173 -13.82 16.49 4.27
C LEU A 173 -14.27 15.22 4.99
N ASP A 174 -14.76 14.22 4.25
CA ASP A 174 -15.17 12.94 4.82
C ASP A 174 -13.96 12.17 5.39
N LEU A 175 -12.79 12.24 4.75
CA LEU A 175 -11.53 11.70 5.29
C LEU A 175 -11.09 12.41 6.57
N LEU A 176 -11.21 13.74 6.65
CA LEU A 176 -10.93 14.48 7.88
C LEU A 176 -11.86 14.08 9.02
N GLU A 177 -13.15 13.90 8.72
CA GLU A 177 -14.15 13.46 9.70
C GLU A 177 -13.89 12.03 10.16
N TYR A 178 -13.59 11.12 9.22
CA TYR A 178 -13.15 9.76 9.52
C TYR A 178 -11.91 9.76 10.42
N HIS A 179 -10.92 10.59 10.10
CA HIS A 179 -9.73 10.74 10.92
C HIS A 179 -10.08 11.19 12.35
N LYS A 180 -10.98 12.18 12.52
CA LYS A 180 -11.43 12.64 13.84
C LYS A 180 -12.24 11.59 14.61
N LYS A 181 -13.04 10.77 13.94
CA LYS A 181 -13.79 9.70 14.60
C LYS A 181 -12.85 8.59 15.07
N CYS A 182 -11.88 8.20 14.26
CA CYS A 182 -10.79 7.32 14.67
C CYS A 182 -10.02 7.91 15.86
N SER A 183 -9.66 9.21 15.76
CA SER A 183 -9.44 10.19 16.86
C SER A 183 -9.93 9.72 18.22
N GLU A 184 -11.24 9.80 18.29
CA GLU A 184 -12.01 9.71 19.51
C GLU A 184 -12.22 8.27 19.92
N ALA A 185 -12.36 7.34 18.97
CA ALA A 185 -12.48 5.91 19.25
C ALA A 185 -11.26 5.37 19.99
N ILE A 186 -10.04 5.76 19.58
CA ILE A 186 -8.81 5.35 20.27
C ILE A 186 -8.68 6.01 21.64
N ARG A 187 -9.02 7.31 21.73
CA ARG A 187 -8.98 8.07 22.99
C ARG A 187 -9.95 7.53 24.04
N SER A 188 -11.14 7.15 23.63
CA SER A 188 -12.22 6.70 24.52
C SER A 188 -12.17 5.20 24.83
N ARG A 189 -11.26 4.45 24.19
CA ARG A 189 -11.11 3.01 24.38
C ARG A 189 -10.67 2.71 25.80
N SER A 190 -11.43 1.84 26.48
CA SER A 190 -11.08 1.32 27.79
C SER A 190 -9.71 0.64 27.77
N LEU A 191 -9.06 0.56 28.93
CA LEU A 191 -7.86 -0.26 29.06
C LEU A 191 -8.17 -1.71 28.64
N PRO A 192 -7.31 -2.34 27.83
CA PRO A 192 -7.51 -3.70 27.34
C PRO A 192 -7.29 -4.74 28.45
N THR A 193 -7.80 -5.95 28.26
CA THR A 193 -7.76 -7.03 29.28
C THR A 193 -6.33 -7.40 29.69
N TRP A 194 -5.36 -7.31 28.77
CA TRP A 194 -3.95 -7.57 29.07
C TRP A 194 -3.32 -6.52 29.99
N SER A 195 -3.90 -5.32 30.14
CA SER A 195 -3.34 -4.26 30.98
C SER A 195 -3.34 -4.59 32.48
N GLU A 196 -4.16 -5.56 32.87
CA GLU A 196 -4.26 -6.07 34.25
C GLU A 196 -3.65 -7.49 34.37
N ALA A 197 -3.11 -8.05 33.28
CA ALA A 197 -2.52 -9.38 33.29
C ALA A 197 -1.14 -9.36 33.96
N SER A 198 -0.93 -10.22 34.96
CA SER A 198 0.34 -10.35 35.68
C SER A 198 1.36 -11.24 34.97
N ASP A 199 0.96 -11.92 33.90
CA ASP A 199 1.65 -13.05 33.28
C ASP A 199 1.95 -12.84 31.79
N LEU A 200 2.06 -11.60 31.34
CA LEU A 200 2.48 -11.34 29.96
C LEU A 200 3.90 -11.84 29.74
N VAL A 201 4.10 -12.60 28.66
CA VAL A 201 5.38 -13.17 28.27
C VAL A 201 5.69 -12.79 26.84
N TYR A 202 6.97 -12.55 26.54
CA TYR A 202 7.46 -12.39 25.19
C TYR A 202 8.67 -13.29 24.92
N GLU A 203 8.87 -13.64 23.65
CA GLU A 203 10.03 -14.42 23.23
C GLU A 203 11.20 -13.51 22.86
N CYS A 204 12.34 -13.71 23.51
CA CYS A 204 13.59 -13.05 23.16
C CYS A 204 14.50 -14.02 22.39
N THR A 205 14.68 -13.76 21.10
CA THR A 205 15.52 -14.57 20.18
C THR A 205 17.00 -14.18 20.17
N THR A 206 17.37 -13.13 20.91
CA THR A 206 18.73 -12.59 20.98
C THR A 206 19.49 -13.04 22.23
N GLY A 207 19.03 -14.10 22.91
CA GLY A 207 19.61 -14.61 24.15
C GLY A 207 21.07 -15.11 24.05
N ALA A 208 21.67 -15.36 25.21
CA ALA A 208 23.03 -15.86 25.34
C ALA A 208 23.26 -17.14 24.51
N ALA A 209 24.37 -17.18 23.76
CA ALA A 209 24.74 -18.34 22.98
C ALA A 209 25.17 -19.48 23.91
N THR A 210 24.38 -20.55 23.97
CA THR A 210 24.84 -21.83 24.53
C THR A 210 25.18 -22.74 23.38
N ASN A 211 26.46 -23.13 23.25
CA ASN A 211 26.96 -24.05 22.22
C ASN A 211 26.67 -23.63 20.77
N GLY A 212 26.86 -22.34 20.44
CA GLY A 212 26.74 -21.85 19.06
C GLY A 212 25.32 -21.70 18.52
N SER A 213 24.29 -22.05 19.29
CA SER A 213 22.87 -21.81 18.95
C SER A 213 22.25 -20.81 19.92
N ARG A 214 21.57 -19.78 19.41
CA ARG A 214 20.76 -18.86 20.22
C ARG A 214 19.36 -19.45 20.34
N VAL A 215 19.04 -20.03 21.50
CA VAL A 215 17.70 -20.55 21.75
C VAL A 215 16.80 -19.39 22.18
N PRO A 216 15.59 -19.23 21.59
CA PRO A 216 14.62 -18.27 22.09
C PRO A 216 14.29 -18.57 23.55
N ALA A 217 14.32 -17.56 24.41
CA ALA A 217 13.87 -17.71 25.80
C ALA A 217 12.69 -16.78 26.07
N SER A 218 11.68 -17.35 26.74
CA SER A 218 10.53 -16.61 27.24
C SER A 218 10.95 -15.73 28.42
N ALA A 219 10.57 -14.46 28.39
CA ALA A 219 10.79 -13.51 29.47
C ALA A 219 9.48 -12.83 29.86
N MET A 220 9.32 -12.54 31.15
CA MET A 220 8.15 -11.81 31.63
C MET A 220 8.18 -10.36 31.17
N LEU A 221 7.01 -9.85 30.82
CA LEU A 221 6.73 -8.45 30.53
C LEU A 221 5.82 -7.93 31.65
N ASN A 222 6.37 -7.22 32.63
CA ASN A 222 5.56 -6.58 33.67
C ASN A 222 4.52 -5.67 33.00
N SER A 223 3.25 -5.78 33.39
CA SER A 223 2.12 -5.06 32.78
C SER A 223 2.21 -3.53 32.89
N ASP A 224 2.94 -3.02 33.88
CA ASP A 224 3.20 -1.58 34.05
C ASP A 224 3.90 -0.98 32.81
N GLU A 225 4.79 -1.72 32.16
CA GLU A 225 5.56 -1.21 31.02
C GLU A 225 4.71 -1.01 29.75
N PRO A 226 3.95 -2.02 29.24
CA PRO A 226 3.05 -1.79 28.12
C PRO A 226 1.91 -0.84 28.49
N ARG A 227 1.48 -0.78 29.76
CA ARG A 227 0.50 0.21 30.24
C ARG A 227 1.04 1.64 30.17
N ASN A 228 2.25 1.89 30.67
CA ASN A 228 2.91 3.19 30.59
C ASN A 228 3.19 3.60 29.14
N CYS A 229 3.61 2.65 28.28
CA CYS A 229 3.72 2.88 26.84
C CYS A 229 2.38 3.30 26.23
N LEU A 230 1.29 2.58 26.57
CA LEU A 230 -0.05 2.87 26.06
C LEU A 230 -0.56 4.23 26.53
N ASP A 231 -0.35 4.59 27.80
CA ASP A 231 -0.76 5.89 28.34
C ASP A 231 0.08 7.04 27.79
N TYR A 232 1.38 6.85 27.59
CA TYR A 232 2.22 7.81 26.86
C TYR A 232 1.72 8.02 25.44
N LEU A 233 1.45 6.92 24.72
CA LEU A 233 0.90 7.01 23.37
C LEU A 233 -0.45 7.69 23.36
N ARG A 234 -1.38 7.40 24.30
CA ARG A 234 -2.65 8.12 24.45
C ARG A 234 -2.43 9.63 24.64
N GLY A 235 -1.41 10.01 25.41
CA GLY A 235 -0.96 11.40 25.53
C GLY A 235 -0.44 11.98 24.22
N TRP A 236 0.38 11.23 23.48
CA TRP A 236 0.84 11.62 22.15
C TRP A 236 -0.28 11.72 21.13
N TYR A 237 -1.26 10.81 21.15
CA TYR A 237 -2.48 10.86 20.35
C TYR A 237 -3.33 12.10 20.66
N LYS A 238 -3.17 12.72 21.85
CA LYS A 238 -3.80 14.01 22.20
C LYS A 238 -3.20 15.17 21.42
N GLU A 239 -1.90 15.14 21.11
CA GLU A 239 -1.19 16.22 20.41
C GLU A 239 -0.97 15.94 18.91
N LEU A 240 -0.78 14.68 18.54
CA LEU A 240 -0.50 14.17 17.20
C LEU A 240 -1.24 12.82 17.00
N PRO A 241 -2.54 12.86 16.66
CA PRO A 241 -3.29 11.63 16.45
C PRO A 241 -2.73 10.88 15.23
N TYR A 242 -2.08 9.74 15.47
CA TYR A 242 -1.79 8.68 14.49
C TYR A 242 -0.45 8.64 13.77
N THR A 243 0.64 8.60 14.55
CA THR A 243 1.95 8.16 14.04
C THR A 243 2.14 6.64 14.03
N CYS A 244 1.35 5.85 14.78
CA CYS A 244 1.73 4.46 15.05
C CYS A 244 0.97 3.44 14.19
N VAL A 245 1.48 3.18 12.98
CA VAL A 245 1.33 1.86 12.33
C VAL A 245 2.69 1.24 12.00
N GLU A 246 3.78 2.03 12.13
CA GLU A 246 5.11 1.61 11.71
C GLU A 246 6.17 1.75 12.79
N TRP A 247 7.16 0.85 12.70
CA TRP A 247 8.29 0.71 13.61
C TRP A 247 9.11 2.00 13.79
N SER A 248 9.20 2.82 12.74
CA SER A 248 9.98 4.06 12.73
C SER A 248 9.38 5.17 13.58
N SER A 249 8.06 5.33 13.54
CA SER A 249 7.37 6.39 14.27
C SER A 249 7.29 6.12 15.78
N MET A 250 7.59 4.89 16.20
CA MET A 250 7.67 4.45 17.59
C MET A 250 9.08 4.60 18.18
N ALA A 251 10.06 5.08 17.40
CA ALA A 251 11.41 5.36 17.88
C ALA A 251 11.43 6.30 19.11
N VAL A 252 10.39 7.14 19.27
CA VAL A 252 10.20 8.00 20.45
C VAL A 252 10.01 7.19 21.74
N LEU A 253 9.32 6.06 21.70
CA LEU A 253 9.16 5.19 22.88
C LEU A 253 10.50 4.57 23.32
N VAL A 254 11.38 4.30 22.35
CA VAL A 254 12.74 3.82 22.60
C VAL A 254 13.59 4.94 23.21
N SER A 255 13.57 6.14 22.63
CA SER A 255 14.42 7.26 23.07
C SER A 255 14.00 7.84 24.43
N GLN A 256 12.72 7.72 24.79
CA GLN A 256 12.18 8.18 26.08
C GLN A 256 12.31 7.14 27.21
N GLY A 257 12.99 6.02 26.98
CA GLY A 257 13.33 5.06 28.05
C GLY A 257 12.18 4.19 28.55
N TYR A 258 11.07 4.11 27.82
CA TYR A 258 9.93 3.27 28.21
C TYR A 258 10.18 1.78 28.04
N CYS A 259 11.19 1.38 27.25
CA CYS A 259 11.55 -0.02 27.08
C CYS A 259 12.79 -0.37 27.90
N GLN A 260 12.58 -1.12 28.99
CA GLN A 260 13.64 -1.51 29.92
C GLN A 260 14.57 -2.58 29.33
N GLY A 261 15.66 -2.86 30.03
CA GLY A 261 16.58 -3.93 29.69
C GLY A 261 15.89 -5.30 29.68
N CYS A 262 16.46 -6.27 28.95
CA CYS A 262 15.97 -7.64 28.92
C CYS A 262 16.91 -8.58 29.68
N SER A 263 16.38 -9.37 30.61
CA SER A 263 17.13 -10.37 31.37
C SER A 263 17.72 -11.50 30.51
N VAL A 264 17.17 -11.74 29.32
CA VAL A 264 17.62 -12.78 28.38
C VAL A 264 18.80 -12.32 27.52
N CYS A 265 18.71 -11.13 26.91
CA CYS A 265 19.74 -10.65 25.97
C CYS A 265 20.65 -9.55 26.54
N GLY A 266 20.37 -9.04 27.74
CA GLY A 266 21.12 -7.96 28.39
C GLY A 266 21.06 -6.60 27.69
N GLN A 267 20.34 -6.49 26.57
CA GLN A 267 20.23 -5.26 25.78
C GLN A 267 19.20 -4.31 26.36
N THR A 268 19.52 -3.01 26.30
CA THR A 268 18.63 -1.91 26.69
C THR A 268 18.70 -0.83 25.61
N PRO A 269 17.65 -0.63 24.80
CA PRO A 269 16.38 -1.38 24.77
C PRO A 269 16.54 -2.79 24.18
N CYS A 270 15.65 -3.71 24.54
CA CYS A 270 15.55 -5.02 23.87
C CYS A 270 14.61 -4.95 22.65
N PRO A 271 15.09 -5.24 21.42
CA PRO A 271 14.25 -5.15 20.22
C PRO A 271 13.04 -6.08 20.22
N ASN A 272 13.19 -7.29 20.78
CA ASN A 272 12.10 -8.27 20.84
C ASN A 272 11.02 -7.88 21.86
N ARG A 273 11.43 -7.33 23.01
CA ARG A 273 10.51 -6.78 24.01
C ARG A 273 9.69 -5.64 23.44
N PHE A 274 10.37 -4.72 22.76
CA PHE A 274 9.74 -3.59 22.09
C PHE A 274 8.75 -4.04 21.00
N ARG A 275 9.11 -5.05 20.19
CA ARG A 275 8.19 -5.68 19.21
C ARG A 275 6.93 -6.24 19.86
N ALA A 276 7.06 -6.89 21.01
CA ALA A 276 5.92 -7.46 21.72
C ALA A 276 4.96 -6.36 22.20
N VAL A 277 5.50 -5.32 22.83
CA VAL A 277 4.71 -4.15 23.27
C VAL A 277 4.04 -3.46 22.08
N PHE A 278 4.77 -3.27 20.98
CA PHE A 278 4.24 -2.68 19.75
C PHE A 278 3.06 -3.48 19.19
N ARG A 279 3.14 -4.81 19.14
CA ARG A 279 2.05 -5.66 18.65
C ARG A 279 0.79 -5.48 19.48
N LEU A 280 0.89 -5.53 20.81
CA LEU A 280 -0.26 -5.31 21.71
C LEU A 280 -0.94 -3.97 21.46
N ILE A 281 -0.14 -2.91 21.36
CA ILE A 281 -0.65 -1.55 21.13
C ILE A 281 -1.28 -1.44 19.74
N LYS A 282 -0.62 -1.99 18.71
CA LYS A 282 -1.11 -1.99 17.33
C LYS A 282 -2.46 -2.67 17.24
N ASP A 283 -2.62 -3.85 17.86
CA ASP A 283 -3.86 -4.60 17.83
C ASP A 283 -5.02 -3.81 18.46
N GLU A 284 -4.75 -3.08 19.55
CA GLU A 284 -5.75 -2.21 20.18
C GLU A 284 -6.13 -0.99 19.34
N VAL A 285 -5.14 -0.37 18.70
CA VAL A 285 -5.34 0.74 17.77
C VAL A 285 -6.16 0.28 16.56
N GLU A 286 -5.79 -0.84 15.94
CA GLU A 286 -6.52 -1.42 14.82
C GLU A 286 -7.95 -1.80 15.21
N ALA A 287 -8.13 -2.43 16.37
CA ALA A 287 -9.45 -2.77 16.88
C ALA A 287 -10.32 -1.53 17.19
N ALA A 288 -9.72 -0.40 17.56
CA ALA A 288 -10.46 0.85 17.72
C ALA A 288 -10.87 1.43 16.36
N VAL A 289 -9.96 1.48 15.39
CA VAL A 289 -10.21 1.98 14.04
C VAL A 289 -11.29 1.15 13.34
N LEU A 290 -11.31 -0.18 13.53
CA LEU A 290 -12.32 -1.06 12.94
C LEU A 290 -13.76 -0.75 13.39
N THR A 291 -13.95 -0.04 14.51
CA THR A 291 -15.28 0.40 14.94
C THR A 291 -15.82 1.60 14.14
N VAL A 292 -14.96 2.30 13.40
CA VAL A 292 -15.30 3.49 12.63
C VAL A 292 -15.43 3.12 11.15
N PRO A 293 -16.60 3.33 10.52
CA PRO A 293 -16.78 3.01 9.11
C PRO A 293 -15.96 3.96 8.23
N VAL A 294 -15.33 3.40 7.19
CA VAL A 294 -14.59 4.18 6.18
C VAL A 294 -15.57 4.98 5.31
N PRO A 295 -15.30 6.26 5.02
CA PRO A 295 -16.11 7.05 4.10
C PRO A 295 -15.77 6.66 2.66
N LEU A 296 -16.67 5.92 2.00
CA LEU A 296 -16.52 5.45 0.62
C LEU A 296 -17.66 5.96 -0.26
#